data_AF-A0A940VXF4-F1
#
_entry.id   AF-A0A940VXF4-F1
#
_cell.length_a   1.000
_cell.length_b   1.000
_cell.length_c   1.000
_cell.angle_alpha   90.00
_cell.angle_beta   90.00
_cell.angle_gamma   90.00
#
_symmetry.space_group_name_H-M   'P 1'
#
loop_
_entity.id
_entity.type
_entity.pdbx_description
1 polymer ?
#
loop_
_entity_poly.entity_id
_entity_poly.type
_entity_poly.pdbx_seq_one_letter_code
_entity_poly.pdbx_strand_id
1 'polypeptide(L)'
;MNNAIDILKTDLRILGIAAGGSWITNSMDEFSDIDLVIVVDSRCEREISAERLAIAEKLGNLLSGFTGEHVGEPRLLICLYGSPLLHVDLKFVVLADFAHRVEDPVILWEREQMLSEIVDQKVAVYPSPSLQWIEDRFWVWVHYVASKLGRGEIFEALESLSFLRITVLGPLALMKNGCLPRGMRYIERDAKEELALFMKTVSSHSAAECAGALKHVITLYQQLRNYHSTPDLVRRKAAEEQSIAYLNDIISSRIKAL
;
A
#
# COMPACT_ATOMS: atom_id res chain seq x y z
N MET A 1 20.32 -14.49 -1.08
CA MET A 1 20.77 -13.21 -1.65
C MET A 1 22.04 -13.35 -2.50
N ASN A 2 23.20 -13.71 -1.93
CA ASN A 2 24.47 -13.79 -2.68
C ASN A 2 24.40 -14.63 -3.96
N ASN A 3 23.76 -15.81 -3.90
CA ASN A 3 23.56 -16.66 -5.09
C ASN A 3 22.80 -15.94 -6.22
N ALA A 4 21.76 -15.18 -5.89
CA ALA A 4 20.98 -14.44 -6.89
C ALA A 4 21.82 -13.35 -7.55
N ILE A 5 22.61 -12.60 -6.77
CA ILE A 5 23.54 -11.59 -7.29
C ILE A 5 24.56 -12.24 -8.23
N ASP A 6 25.16 -13.37 -7.82
CA ASP A 6 26.18 -14.06 -8.60
C ASP A 6 25.67 -14.57 -9.94
N ILE A 7 24.41 -15.01 -10.00
CA ILE A 7 23.76 -15.45 -11.24
C ILE A 7 23.42 -14.23 -12.11
N LEU A 8 22.72 -13.24 -11.55
CA LEU A 8 22.21 -12.10 -12.30
C LEU A 8 23.34 -11.21 -12.86
N LYS A 9 24.45 -11.02 -12.13
CA LYS A 9 25.57 -10.18 -12.61
C LYS A 9 26.25 -10.72 -13.88
N THR A 10 26.10 -12.01 -14.18
CA THR A 10 26.66 -12.64 -15.39
C THR A 10 25.85 -12.30 -16.65
N ASP A 11 24.59 -11.89 -16.50
CA ASP A 11 23.78 -11.42 -17.61
C ASP A 11 24.16 -9.97 -17.95
N LEU A 12 24.75 -9.79 -19.14
CA LEU A 12 25.20 -8.47 -19.61
C LEU A 12 24.05 -7.48 -19.81
N ARG A 13 22.81 -7.97 -19.92
CA ARG A 13 21.59 -7.14 -20.05
C ARG A 13 21.19 -6.50 -18.73
N ILE A 14 21.67 -6.99 -17.59
CA ILE A 14 21.38 -6.46 -16.26
C ILE A 14 22.46 -5.43 -15.89
N LEU A 15 22.02 -4.21 -15.56
CA LEU A 15 22.86 -3.07 -15.21
C LEU A 15 23.06 -2.91 -13.70
N GLY A 16 22.11 -3.39 -12.90
CA GLY A 16 22.22 -3.32 -11.44
C GLY A 16 21.15 -4.11 -10.71
N ILE A 17 21.40 -4.35 -9.43
CA ILE A 17 20.54 -5.08 -8.51
C ILE A 17 20.50 -4.27 -7.22
N ALA A 18 19.30 -3.95 -6.76
CA ALA A 18 19.09 -3.26 -5.49
C ALA A 18 18.01 -3.97 -4.66
N ALA A 19 18.06 -3.80 -3.34
CA ALA A 19 17.08 -4.35 -2.41
C ALA A 19 16.13 -3.26 -1.90
N GLY A 20 14.82 -3.56 -1.94
CA GLY A 20 13.76 -2.70 -1.46
C GLY A 20 13.17 -3.13 -0.12
N GLY A 21 12.01 -2.56 0.21
CA GLY A 21 11.16 -3.04 1.31
C GLY A 21 11.82 -3.04 2.69
N SER A 22 11.58 -4.11 3.46
CA SER A 22 12.08 -4.24 4.84
C SER A 22 13.62 -4.25 4.93
N TRP A 23 14.32 -4.45 3.81
CA TRP A 23 15.77 -4.34 3.73
C TRP A 23 16.26 -2.90 3.92
N ILE A 24 15.54 -1.92 3.36
CA ILE A 24 15.88 -0.49 3.46
C ILE A 24 15.89 -0.05 4.91
N THR A 25 14.90 -0.49 5.70
CA THR A 25 14.74 -0.10 7.10
C THR A 25 15.48 -1.01 8.07
N ASN A 26 16.31 -1.95 7.58
CA ASN A 26 17.01 -2.96 8.38
C ASN A 26 16.06 -3.69 9.37
N SER A 27 14.86 -4.02 8.90
CA SER A 27 13.78 -4.59 9.72
C SER A 27 13.30 -5.94 9.18
N MET A 28 14.17 -6.66 8.49
CA MET A 28 13.91 -8.01 7.99
C MET A 28 13.73 -8.99 9.16
N ASP A 29 12.73 -9.85 9.05
CA ASP A 29 12.46 -10.98 9.95
C ASP A 29 12.08 -12.24 9.16
N GLU A 30 11.73 -13.33 9.85
CA GLU A 30 11.37 -14.62 9.23
C GLU A 30 10.09 -14.57 8.38
N PHE A 31 9.30 -13.50 8.48
CA PHE A 31 8.06 -13.29 7.74
C PHE A 31 8.22 -12.28 6.60
N SER A 32 9.43 -11.72 6.43
CA SER A 32 9.68 -10.69 5.45
C SER A 32 9.93 -11.28 4.06
N ASP A 33 9.25 -10.69 3.08
CA ASP A 33 9.54 -10.92 1.68
C ASP A 33 10.92 -10.33 1.31
N ILE A 34 11.51 -10.85 0.23
CA ILE A 34 12.73 -10.28 -0.35
C ILE A 34 12.35 -9.46 -1.58
N ASP A 35 12.45 -8.14 -1.48
CA ASP A 35 12.21 -7.22 -2.60
C ASP A 35 13.51 -6.93 -3.36
N LEU A 36 13.60 -7.38 -4.62
CA LEU A 36 14.70 -7.06 -5.53
C LEU A 36 14.25 -6.19 -6.69
N VAL A 37 14.98 -5.10 -6.91
CA VAL A 37 14.88 -4.27 -8.11
C VAL A 37 16.03 -4.65 -9.04
N ILE A 38 15.70 -5.24 -10.18
CA ILE A 38 16.64 -5.66 -11.22
C ILE A 38 16.58 -4.60 -12.32
N VAL A 39 17.63 -3.79 -12.40
CA VAL A 39 17.75 -2.73 -13.41
C VAL A 39 18.35 -3.32 -14.67
N VAL A 40 17.66 -3.18 -15.80
CA VAL A 40 18.05 -3.75 -17.08
C VAL A 40 18.29 -2.70 -18.15
N ASP A 41 19.07 -3.07 -19.14
CA ASP A 41 19.28 -2.25 -20.33
C ASP A 41 17.98 -2.11 -21.11
N SER A 42 17.58 -0.86 -21.38
CA SER A 42 16.38 -0.53 -22.16
C SER A 42 16.33 -1.20 -23.54
N ARG A 43 17.49 -1.49 -24.15
CA ARG A 43 17.58 -2.19 -25.44
C ARG A 43 17.13 -3.64 -25.37
N CYS A 44 17.20 -4.23 -24.18
CA CYS A 44 16.88 -5.64 -23.90
C CYS A 44 15.59 -5.81 -23.10
N GLU A 45 14.86 -4.73 -22.79
CA GLU A 45 13.67 -4.76 -21.93
C GLU A 45 12.63 -5.77 -22.39
N ARG A 46 12.32 -5.79 -23.70
CA ARG A 46 11.32 -6.70 -24.27
C ARG A 46 11.73 -8.17 -24.13
N GLU A 47 13.02 -8.45 -24.34
CA GLU A 47 13.58 -9.80 -24.26
C GLU A 47 13.58 -10.28 -22.80
N ILE A 48 14.09 -9.46 -21.88
CA ILE A 48 14.05 -9.75 -20.44
C ILE A 48 12.62 -9.96 -19.98
N SER A 49 11.67 -9.11 -20.38
CA SER A 49 10.27 -9.19 -19.98
C SER A 49 9.64 -10.54 -20.33
N ALA A 50 10.00 -11.11 -21.48
CA ALA A 50 9.57 -12.44 -21.92
C ALA A 50 10.28 -13.59 -21.17
N GLU A 51 11.47 -13.35 -20.64
CA GLU A 51 12.32 -14.35 -19.97
C GLU A 51 12.25 -14.32 -18.43
N ARG A 52 11.51 -13.39 -17.83
CA ARG A 52 11.53 -13.15 -16.36
C ARG A 52 11.34 -14.42 -15.53
N LEU A 53 10.41 -15.29 -15.92
CA LEU A 53 10.17 -16.54 -15.21
C LEU A 53 11.38 -17.49 -15.32
N ALA A 54 11.95 -17.63 -16.52
CA ALA A 54 13.15 -18.44 -16.75
C ALA A 54 14.38 -17.86 -16.03
N ILE A 55 14.46 -16.55 -15.85
CA ILE A 55 15.47 -15.91 -15.01
C ILE A 55 15.25 -16.29 -13.54
N ALA A 56 14.01 -16.19 -13.04
CA ALA A 56 13.66 -16.54 -11.66
C ALA A 56 13.94 -18.01 -11.33
N GLU A 57 13.67 -18.95 -12.25
CA GLU A 57 13.96 -20.37 -12.10
C GLU A 57 15.45 -20.66 -11.89
N LYS A 58 16.35 -19.81 -12.42
CA LYS A 58 17.79 -19.98 -12.21
C LYS A 58 18.22 -19.60 -10.80
N LEU A 59 17.47 -18.74 -10.10
CA LEU A 59 17.89 -18.18 -8.80
C LEU A 59 17.74 -19.18 -7.65
N GLY A 60 16.97 -20.26 -7.84
CA GLY A 60 16.73 -21.28 -6.83
C GLY A 60 15.60 -22.24 -7.23
N ASN A 61 15.12 -23.03 -6.27
CA ASN A 61 14.00 -23.94 -6.47
C ASN A 61 12.66 -23.16 -6.52
N LEU A 62 12.33 -22.60 -7.68
CA LEU A 62 11.07 -21.87 -7.89
C LEU A 62 9.88 -22.84 -7.87
N LEU A 63 8.94 -22.61 -6.96
CA LEU A 63 7.71 -23.38 -6.85
C LEU A 63 6.58 -22.78 -7.69
N SER A 64 6.48 -21.45 -7.73
CA SER A 64 5.49 -20.71 -8.50
C SER A 64 5.97 -19.28 -8.76
N GLY A 65 5.57 -18.70 -9.89
CA GLY A 65 5.87 -17.31 -10.22
C GLY A 65 4.77 -16.71 -11.10
N PHE A 66 4.37 -15.47 -10.83
CA PHE A 66 3.35 -14.77 -11.61
C PHE A 66 3.55 -13.25 -11.59
N THR A 67 2.95 -12.54 -12.54
CA THR A 67 3.07 -11.10 -12.71
C THR A 67 2.21 -10.31 -11.73
N GLY A 68 2.68 -9.13 -11.32
CA GLY A 68 1.99 -8.19 -10.43
C GLY A 68 0.80 -7.44 -11.03
N GLU A 69 0.13 -7.98 -12.04
CA GLU A 69 -0.96 -7.30 -12.76
C GLU A 69 -2.15 -6.96 -11.84
N HIS A 70 -2.45 -7.85 -10.90
CA HIS A 70 -3.52 -7.68 -9.90
C HIS A 70 -3.26 -6.51 -8.93
N VAL A 71 -2.01 -6.06 -8.78
CA VAL A 71 -1.61 -4.86 -8.03
C VAL A 71 -1.24 -3.68 -8.94
N GLY A 72 -1.47 -3.81 -10.26
CA GLY A 72 -1.17 -2.76 -11.24
C GLY A 72 0.32 -2.58 -11.56
N GLU A 73 1.18 -3.54 -11.22
CA GLU A 73 2.62 -3.49 -11.49
C GLU A 73 3.03 -4.67 -12.40
N PRO A 74 2.85 -4.57 -13.72
CA PRO A 74 3.15 -5.67 -14.65
C PRO A 74 4.65 -5.96 -14.76
N ARG A 75 5.52 -5.07 -14.26
CA ARG A 75 6.99 -5.28 -14.22
C ARG A 75 7.44 -6.16 -13.06
N LEU A 76 6.60 -6.30 -12.04
CA LEU A 76 6.84 -7.15 -10.88
C LEU A 76 6.57 -8.61 -11.24
N LEU A 77 7.51 -9.48 -10.90
CA LEU A 77 7.34 -10.93 -10.86
C LEU A 77 7.38 -11.36 -9.39
N ILE A 78 6.28 -11.94 -8.93
CA ILE A 78 6.10 -12.44 -7.57
C ILE A 78 6.44 -13.92 -7.57
N CYS A 79 7.45 -14.32 -6.80
CA CYS A 79 8.00 -15.66 -6.81
C CYS A 79 7.89 -16.33 -5.43
N LEU A 80 7.47 -17.59 -5.42
CA LEU A 80 7.58 -18.47 -4.27
C LEU A 80 8.67 -19.49 -4.52
N TYR A 81 9.73 -19.45 -3.71
CA TYR A 81 10.82 -20.42 -3.73
C TYR A 81 10.65 -21.43 -2.60
N GLY A 82 11.18 -22.65 -2.80
CA GLY A 82 11.16 -23.73 -1.83
C GLY A 82 12.55 -24.05 -1.27
N SER A 83 12.57 -24.64 -0.07
CA SER A 83 13.77 -25.13 0.62
C SER A 83 14.88 -24.08 0.82
N PRO A 84 14.66 -23.01 1.63
CA PRO A 84 13.49 -22.73 2.46
C PRO A 84 12.34 -22.06 1.69
N LEU A 85 11.14 -22.07 2.28
CA LEU A 85 10.00 -21.37 1.71
C LEU A 85 10.26 -19.86 1.78
N LEU A 86 10.34 -19.20 0.63
CA LEU A 86 10.67 -17.77 0.55
C LEU A 86 9.80 -17.10 -0.51
N HIS A 87 9.22 -15.97 -0.11
CA HIS A 87 8.52 -15.07 -1.02
C HIS A 87 9.49 -13.98 -1.48
N VAL A 88 9.62 -13.83 -2.79
CA VAL A 88 10.61 -12.94 -3.42
C VAL A 88 9.95 -12.17 -4.53
N ASP A 89 10.00 -10.85 -4.43
CA ASP A 89 9.49 -9.92 -5.41
C ASP A 89 10.64 -9.46 -6.31
N LEU A 90 10.57 -9.79 -7.60
CA LEU A 90 11.55 -9.41 -8.61
C LEU A 90 10.95 -8.34 -9.52
N LYS A 91 11.31 -7.07 -9.28
CA LYS A 91 10.87 -5.94 -10.09
C LYS A 91 11.89 -5.61 -11.15
N PHE A 92 11.55 -5.86 -12.42
CA PHE A 92 12.42 -5.57 -13.56
C PHE A 92 12.13 -4.17 -14.09
N VAL A 93 13.12 -3.28 -14.08
CA VAL A 93 12.94 -1.88 -14.50
C VAL A 93 14.06 -1.45 -15.41
N VAL A 94 13.79 -0.52 -16.32
CA VAL A 94 14.86 0.19 -17.03
C VAL A 94 15.43 1.30 -16.16
N LEU A 95 16.61 1.80 -16.52
CA LEU A 95 17.30 2.84 -15.76
C LEU A 95 16.46 4.12 -15.56
N ALA A 96 15.66 4.50 -16.58
CA ALA A 96 14.77 5.66 -16.51
C ALA A 96 13.63 5.48 -15.48
N ASP A 97 13.16 4.25 -15.29
CA ASP A 97 12.14 3.92 -14.28
C ASP A 97 12.75 3.90 -12.88
N PHE A 98 13.98 3.41 -12.74
CA PHE A 98 14.72 3.44 -11.47
C PHE A 98 14.94 4.87 -10.96
N ALA A 99 15.07 5.84 -11.87
CA ALA A 99 15.14 7.27 -11.53
C ALA A 99 13.83 7.81 -10.92
N HIS A 100 12.70 7.14 -11.15
CA HIS A 100 11.38 7.50 -10.61
C HIS A 100 10.95 6.49 -9.53
N ARG A 101 11.75 6.42 -8.47
CA ARG A 101 11.55 5.50 -7.35
C ARG A 101 10.77 6.13 -6.19
N VAL A 102 10.11 5.29 -5.41
CA VAL A 102 9.31 5.70 -4.25
C VAL A 102 10.12 5.75 -2.96
N GLU A 103 11.21 4.97 -2.88
CA GLU A 103 12.15 4.89 -1.76
C GLU A 103 13.56 4.66 -2.33
N ASP A 104 14.60 4.93 -1.53
CA ASP A 104 15.99 4.66 -1.89
C ASP A 104 16.36 3.21 -1.56
N PRO A 105 16.57 2.36 -2.58
CA PRO A 105 16.91 0.97 -2.34
C PRO A 105 18.38 0.83 -1.95
N VAL A 106 18.72 -0.26 -1.27
CA VAL A 106 20.12 -0.61 -0.98
C VAL A 106 20.73 -1.25 -2.23
N ILE A 107 21.70 -0.59 -2.85
CA ILE A 107 22.39 -1.14 -4.03
C ILE A 107 23.22 -2.35 -3.60
N LEU A 108 22.92 -3.52 -4.18
CA LEU A 108 23.62 -4.78 -3.90
C LEU A 108 24.75 -5.03 -4.91
N TRP A 109 24.54 -4.62 -6.16
CA TRP A 109 25.51 -4.70 -7.25
C TRP A 109 25.13 -3.74 -8.38
N GLU A 110 26.12 -3.20 -9.10
CA GLU A 110 25.89 -2.34 -10.25
C GLU A 110 27.06 -2.39 -11.25
N ARG A 111 26.77 -2.03 -12.51
CA ARG A 111 27.78 -1.77 -13.54
C ARG A 111 28.15 -0.29 -13.51
N GLU A 112 29.44 0.01 -13.48
CA GLU A 112 29.99 1.35 -13.72
C GLU A 112 29.30 2.47 -12.91
N GLN A 113 28.86 2.19 -11.69
CA GLN A 113 28.17 3.14 -10.80
C GLN A 113 26.82 3.70 -11.32
N MET A 114 26.22 3.04 -12.32
CA MET A 114 25.00 3.54 -12.99
C MET A 114 23.80 3.74 -12.05
N LEU A 115 23.66 2.96 -10.97
CA LEU A 115 22.55 3.11 -10.03
C LEU A 115 22.90 4.18 -9.00
N SER A 116 24.13 4.18 -8.48
CA SER A 116 24.62 5.15 -7.51
C SER A 116 24.50 6.58 -8.04
N GLU A 117 24.89 6.83 -9.29
CA GLU A 117 24.76 8.16 -9.91
C GLU A 117 23.31 8.66 -9.94
N ILE A 118 22.33 7.77 -10.14
CA ILE A 118 20.91 8.12 -10.14
C ILE A 118 20.41 8.40 -8.73
N VAL A 119 20.85 7.61 -7.75
CA VAL A 119 20.49 7.82 -6.35
C VAL A 119 20.98 9.20 -5.88
N ASP A 120 22.20 9.59 -6.28
CA ASP A 120 22.78 10.89 -5.95
C ASP A 120 22.09 12.07 -6.64
N GLN A 121 21.59 11.87 -7.87
CA GLN A 121 21.02 12.95 -8.69
C GLN A 121 19.50 13.11 -8.57
N LYS A 122 18.78 12.09 -8.12
CA LYS A 122 17.32 12.06 -8.07
C LYS A 122 16.85 11.67 -6.69
N VAL A 123 15.85 12.38 -6.17
CA VAL A 123 15.25 12.08 -4.87
C VAL A 123 14.07 11.13 -5.06
N ALA A 124 14.00 10.09 -4.22
CA ALA A 124 12.83 9.22 -4.15
C ALA A 124 11.60 9.98 -3.63
N VAL A 125 10.42 9.73 -4.23
CA VAL A 125 9.17 10.40 -3.82
C VAL A 125 8.11 9.36 -3.51
N TYR A 126 7.81 9.21 -2.22
CA TYR A 126 6.69 8.39 -1.79
C TYR A 126 5.36 9.09 -2.10
N PRO A 127 4.37 8.43 -2.71
CA PRO A 127 3.06 9.02 -2.96
C PRO A 127 2.37 9.43 -1.66
N SER A 128 2.09 10.72 -1.50
CA SER A 128 1.34 11.24 -0.35
C SER A 128 -0.13 11.45 -0.73
N PRO A 129 -1.09 11.01 0.11
CA PRO A 129 -2.50 11.24 -0.17
C PRO A 129 -2.84 12.73 -0.13
N SER A 130 -3.57 13.21 -1.14
CA SER A 130 -4.12 14.57 -1.12
C SER A 130 -5.29 14.66 -0.14
N LEU A 131 -5.16 15.50 0.88
CA LEU A 131 -6.22 15.71 1.87
C LEU A 131 -7.51 16.23 1.22
N GLN A 132 -7.40 17.11 0.22
CA GLN A 132 -8.56 17.58 -0.55
C GLN A 132 -9.21 16.46 -1.36
N TRP A 133 -8.41 15.61 -2.00
CA TRP A 133 -8.93 14.44 -2.74
C TRP A 133 -9.73 13.51 -1.82
N ILE A 134 -9.26 13.30 -0.59
CA ILE A 134 -9.96 12.54 0.44
C ILE A 134 -11.26 13.27 0.85
N GLU A 135 -11.18 14.55 1.23
CA GLU A 135 -12.34 15.34 1.69
C GLU A 135 -13.47 15.42 0.64
N ASP A 136 -13.12 15.48 -0.64
CA ASP A 136 -14.09 15.48 -1.75
C ASP A 136 -14.87 14.17 -1.88
N ARG A 137 -14.35 13.05 -1.34
CA ARG A 137 -14.91 11.70 -1.50
C ARG A 137 -15.42 11.08 -0.21
N PHE A 138 -14.82 11.43 0.92
CA PHE A 138 -15.04 10.76 2.20
C PHE A 138 -16.52 10.73 2.58
N TRP A 139 -17.21 11.86 2.48
CA TRP A 139 -18.62 11.96 2.84
C TRP A 139 -19.54 11.20 1.89
N VAL A 140 -19.16 11.09 0.61
CA VAL A 140 -19.86 10.26 -0.38
C VAL A 140 -19.71 8.78 -0.03
N TRP A 141 -18.51 8.36 0.37
CA TRP A 141 -18.27 6.99 0.85
C TRP A 141 -19.03 6.69 2.15
N VAL A 142 -19.08 7.62 3.11
CA VAL A 142 -19.88 7.46 4.33
C VAL A 142 -21.36 7.22 4.00
N HIS A 143 -21.92 8.04 3.11
CA HIS A 143 -23.30 7.85 2.64
C HIS A 143 -23.47 6.49 1.95
N TYR A 144 -22.53 6.10 1.08
CA TYR A 144 -22.55 4.80 0.42
C TYR A 144 -22.61 3.65 1.44
N VAL A 145 -21.70 3.61 2.42
CA VAL A 145 -21.70 2.59 3.47
C VAL A 145 -23.02 2.56 4.23
N ALA A 146 -23.54 3.73 4.62
CA ALA A 146 -24.83 3.83 5.30
C ALA A 146 -25.98 3.26 4.45
N SER A 147 -25.98 3.50 3.14
CA SER A 147 -26.98 2.92 2.22
C SER A 147 -26.88 1.40 2.15
N LYS A 148 -25.67 0.85 2.17
CA LYS A 148 -25.43 -0.61 2.19
C LYS A 148 -25.95 -1.25 3.47
N LEU A 149 -25.74 -0.60 4.61
CA LEU A 149 -26.34 -1.02 5.87
C LEU A 149 -27.86 -0.98 5.82
N GLY A 150 -28.45 0.08 5.26
CA GLY A 150 -29.91 0.19 5.10
C GLY A 150 -30.51 -0.89 4.21
N ARG A 151 -29.73 -1.48 3.30
CA ARG A 151 -30.12 -2.59 2.41
C ARG A 151 -29.84 -3.97 3.00
N GLY A 152 -29.18 -4.06 4.15
CA GLY A 152 -28.71 -5.32 4.73
C GLY A 152 -27.51 -5.94 3.98
N GLU A 153 -26.81 -5.18 3.14
CA GLU A 153 -25.61 -5.62 2.42
C GLU A 153 -24.39 -5.54 3.35
N ILE A 154 -24.36 -6.39 4.39
CA ILE A 154 -23.41 -6.27 5.51
C ILE A 154 -21.95 -6.55 5.08
N PHE A 155 -21.71 -7.52 4.21
CA PHE A 155 -20.36 -7.75 3.66
C PHE A 155 -19.84 -6.54 2.89
N GLU A 156 -20.68 -5.90 2.07
CA GLU A 156 -20.30 -4.69 1.34
C GLU A 156 -19.96 -3.54 2.31
N ALA A 157 -20.68 -3.42 3.42
CA ALA A 157 -20.36 -2.46 4.47
C ALA A 157 -19.03 -2.77 5.17
N LEU A 158 -18.73 -4.05 5.45
CA LEU A 158 -17.45 -4.49 6.01
C LEU A 158 -16.27 -4.17 5.09
N GLU A 159 -16.40 -4.47 3.79
CA GLU A 159 -15.39 -4.13 2.79
C GLU A 159 -15.20 -2.63 2.68
N SER A 160 -16.29 -1.86 2.69
CA SER A 160 -16.20 -0.40 2.66
C SER A 160 -15.52 0.18 3.91
N LEU A 161 -15.76 -0.38 5.10
CA LEU A 161 -15.05 -0.01 6.33
C LEU A 161 -13.55 -0.34 6.22
N SER A 162 -13.20 -1.49 5.63
CA SER A 162 -11.81 -1.86 5.36
C SER A 162 -11.13 -0.91 4.38
N PHE A 163 -11.81 -0.57 3.30
CA PHE A 163 -11.36 0.42 2.32
C PHE A 163 -11.10 1.78 2.98
N LEU A 164 -12.02 2.28 3.81
CA LEU A 164 -11.82 3.56 4.51
C LEU A 164 -10.62 3.52 5.47
N ARG A 165 -10.36 2.39 6.14
CA ARG A 165 -9.16 2.21 6.95
C ARG A 165 -7.89 2.28 6.10
N ILE A 166 -7.82 1.49 5.02
CA ILE A 166 -6.63 1.36 4.17
C ILE A 166 -6.35 2.64 3.38
N THR A 167 -7.36 3.29 2.82
CA THR A 167 -7.20 4.41 1.88
C THR A 167 -7.18 5.77 2.58
N VAL A 168 -7.81 5.90 3.76
CA VAL A 168 -7.98 7.21 4.42
C VAL A 168 -7.33 7.23 5.80
N LEU A 169 -7.82 6.42 6.74
CA LEU A 169 -7.47 6.57 8.15
C LEU A 169 -6.01 6.19 8.43
N GLY A 170 -5.58 5.04 7.91
CA GLY A 170 -4.22 4.53 8.09
C GLY A 170 -3.16 5.50 7.55
N PRO A 171 -3.23 5.91 6.26
CA PRO A 171 -2.34 6.91 5.68
C PRO A 171 -2.25 8.20 6.48
N LEU A 172 -3.40 8.79 6.87
CA LEU A 172 -3.42 10.04 7.63
C LEU A 172 -2.87 9.87 9.06
N ALA A 173 -3.11 8.74 9.72
CA ALA A 173 -2.56 8.45 11.03
C ALA A 173 -1.04 8.26 10.97
N LEU A 174 -0.52 7.54 9.98
CA LEU A 174 0.93 7.38 9.78
C LEU A 174 1.60 8.73 9.50
N MET A 175 1.01 9.56 8.62
CA MET A 175 1.52 10.91 8.36
C MET A 175 1.53 11.79 9.62
N LYS A 176 0.49 11.71 10.47
CA LYS A 176 0.46 12.43 11.76
C LYS A 176 1.64 12.04 12.65
N ASN A 177 2.09 10.80 12.55
CA ASN A 177 3.21 10.24 13.32
C ASN A 177 4.56 10.30 12.56
N GLY A 178 4.67 11.13 11.50
CA GLY A 178 5.91 11.29 10.72
C GLY A 178 6.33 10.07 9.90
N CYS A 179 5.44 9.10 9.74
CA CYS A 179 5.68 7.87 8.99
C CYS A 179 5.16 7.98 7.54
N LEU A 180 5.69 7.12 6.67
CA LEU A 180 5.19 6.99 5.30
C LEU A 180 3.72 6.48 5.29
N PRO A 181 2.86 6.98 4.41
CA PRO A 181 1.42 6.66 4.35
C PRO A 181 1.13 5.26 3.74
N ARG A 182 1.64 4.20 4.35
CA ARG A 182 1.60 2.81 3.85
C ARG A 182 0.29 2.06 4.18
N GLY A 183 -0.84 2.74 4.03
CA GLY A 183 -2.15 2.17 4.37
C GLY A 183 -2.25 1.81 5.85
N MET A 184 -2.54 0.53 6.15
CA MET A 184 -2.65 0.01 7.52
C MET A 184 -1.37 -0.67 8.02
N ARG A 185 -0.30 -0.73 7.21
CA ARG A 185 0.92 -1.46 7.59
C ARG A 185 1.57 -0.82 8.82
N TYR A 186 1.77 -1.63 9.86
CA TYR A 186 2.38 -1.26 11.15
C TYR A 186 1.65 -0.21 11.98
N ILE A 187 0.33 -0.04 11.82
CA ILE A 187 -0.46 0.89 12.66
C ILE A 187 -0.30 0.62 14.16
N GLU A 188 -0.21 -0.65 14.57
CA GLU A 188 -0.01 -1.07 15.96
C GLU A 188 1.33 -0.57 16.54
N ARG A 189 2.33 -0.38 15.67
CA ARG A 189 3.67 0.09 16.05
C ARG A 189 3.80 1.60 15.91
N ASP A 190 3.33 2.15 14.79
CA ASP A 190 3.66 3.49 14.30
C ASP A 190 2.55 4.53 14.61
N ALA A 191 1.35 4.10 14.96
CA ALA A 191 0.21 4.95 15.33
C ALA A 191 -0.44 4.49 16.65
N LYS A 192 0.40 4.27 17.67
CA LYS A 192 -0.02 3.73 18.99
C LYS A 192 -1.07 4.58 19.69
N GLU A 193 -1.01 5.91 19.53
CA GLU A 193 -1.97 6.84 20.12
C GLU A 193 -3.37 6.64 19.53
N GLU A 194 -3.45 6.34 18.24
CA GLU A 194 -4.70 6.11 17.51
C GLU A 194 -5.21 4.65 17.61
N LEU A 195 -4.40 3.71 18.09
CA LEU A 195 -4.72 2.27 18.03
C LEU A 195 -6.08 1.94 18.67
N ALA A 196 -6.37 2.51 19.84
CA ALA A 196 -7.65 2.31 20.52
C ALA A 196 -8.85 2.85 19.72
N LEU A 197 -8.64 3.85 18.85
CA LEU A 197 -9.65 4.36 17.94
C LEU A 197 -9.81 3.44 16.73
N PHE A 198 -8.71 2.94 16.16
CA PHE A 198 -8.76 1.96 15.07
C PHE A 198 -9.49 0.68 15.45
N MET A 199 -9.26 0.14 16.65
CA MET A 199 -9.97 -1.06 17.14
C MET A 199 -11.50 -0.87 17.13
N LYS A 200 -11.99 0.36 17.39
CA LYS A 200 -13.42 0.67 17.37
C LYS A 200 -14.01 0.82 15.96
N THR A 201 -13.16 0.85 14.93
CA THR A 201 -13.59 0.88 13.51
C THR A 201 -13.76 -0.52 12.91
N VAL A 202 -13.47 -1.58 13.67
CA VAL A 202 -13.65 -2.98 13.26
C VAL A 202 -15.04 -3.46 13.70
N SER A 203 -15.65 -4.32 12.90
CA SER A 203 -16.98 -4.88 13.15
C SER A 203 -17.02 -6.36 12.76
N SER A 204 -17.88 -7.13 13.42
CA SER A 204 -18.31 -8.44 12.91
C SER A 204 -19.39 -8.28 11.82
N HIS A 205 -19.92 -9.39 11.29
CA HIS A 205 -21.06 -9.41 10.38
C HIS A 205 -22.37 -9.07 11.13
N SER A 206 -22.50 -7.81 11.53
CA SER A 206 -23.63 -7.25 12.27
C SER A 206 -23.90 -5.81 11.81
N ALA A 207 -25.15 -5.52 11.45
CA ALA A 207 -25.56 -4.20 10.99
C ALA A 207 -25.33 -3.12 12.07
N ALA A 208 -25.65 -3.44 13.32
CA ALA A 208 -25.49 -2.54 14.45
C ALA A 208 -24.01 -2.24 14.75
N GLU A 209 -23.16 -3.27 14.73
CA GLU A 209 -21.72 -3.08 14.92
C GLU A 209 -21.10 -2.31 13.76
N CYS A 210 -21.47 -2.60 12.51
CA CYS A 210 -20.96 -1.88 11.35
C CYS A 210 -21.34 -0.39 11.38
N ALA A 211 -22.57 -0.09 11.81
CA ALA A 211 -23.01 1.29 11.98
C ALA A 211 -22.25 2.01 13.10
N GLY A 212 -21.97 1.32 14.20
CA GLY A 212 -21.09 1.81 15.27
C GLY A 212 -19.67 2.06 14.78
N ALA A 213 -19.09 1.10 14.06
CA ALA A 213 -17.77 1.22 13.44
C ALA A 213 -17.69 2.39 12.46
N LEU A 214 -18.71 2.61 11.64
CA LEU A 214 -18.77 3.76 10.72
C LEU A 214 -18.79 5.10 11.47
N LYS A 215 -19.48 5.19 12.62
CA LYS A 215 -19.42 6.38 13.49
C LYS A 215 -18.01 6.63 14.04
N HIS A 216 -17.28 5.56 14.39
CA HIS A 216 -15.90 5.67 14.82
C HIS A 216 -14.96 6.07 13.67
N VAL A 217 -15.19 5.57 12.45
CA VAL A 217 -14.49 5.99 11.23
C VAL A 217 -14.67 7.48 10.98
N ILE A 218 -15.91 7.99 11.07
CA ILE A 218 -16.22 9.42 10.91
C ILE A 218 -15.48 10.26 11.96
N THR A 219 -15.57 9.87 13.23
CA THR A 219 -14.90 10.58 14.33
C THR A 219 -13.38 10.64 14.12
N LEU A 220 -12.76 9.50 13.80
CA LEU A 220 -11.32 9.43 13.60
C LEU A 220 -10.89 10.23 12.36
N TYR A 221 -11.65 10.17 11.27
CA TYR A 221 -11.40 11.01 10.10
C TYR A 221 -11.44 12.49 10.44
N GLN A 222 -12.46 12.95 11.15
CA GLN A 222 -12.58 14.35 11.55
C GLN A 222 -11.36 14.80 12.38
N GLN A 223 -10.88 13.97 13.31
CA GLN A 223 -9.69 14.25 14.11
C GLN A 223 -8.43 14.35 13.24
N LEU A 224 -8.18 13.37 12.37
CA LEU A 224 -7.01 13.34 11.49
C LEU A 224 -7.06 14.47 10.45
N ARG A 225 -8.21 14.73 9.84
CA ARG A 225 -8.45 15.87 8.94
C ARG A 225 -8.15 17.19 9.64
N ASN A 226 -8.59 17.36 10.88
CA ASN A 226 -8.35 18.59 11.64
C ASN A 226 -6.86 18.79 11.92
N TYR A 227 -6.14 17.72 12.27
CA TYR A 227 -4.69 17.76 12.49
C TYR A 227 -3.94 18.19 11.24
N HIS A 228 -4.28 17.60 10.08
CA HIS A 228 -3.64 17.89 8.79
C HIS A 228 -4.22 19.12 8.07
N SER A 229 -5.18 19.82 8.67
CA SER A 229 -5.93 20.88 8.00
C SER A 229 -5.01 22.05 7.66
N THR A 230 -5.00 22.43 6.39
CA THR A 230 -4.36 23.65 5.90
C THR A 230 -5.40 24.72 5.58
N PRO A 231 -5.02 26.01 5.45
CA PRO A 231 -5.98 27.08 5.10
C PRO A 231 -6.68 26.91 3.75
N ASP A 232 -6.06 26.18 2.81
CA ASP A 232 -6.58 25.89 1.47
C ASP A 232 -7.54 24.68 1.43
N LEU A 233 -7.66 23.92 2.53
CA LEU A 233 -8.59 22.80 2.60
C LEU A 233 -10.06 23.27 2.53
N VAL A 234 -10.75 22.89 1.46
CA VAL A 234 -12.18 23.14 1.28
C VAL A 234 -12.98 22.00 1.92
N ARG A 235 -13.47 22.25 3.13
CA ARG A 235 -14.35 21.30 3.85
C ARG A 235 -15.74 21.23 3.21
N ARG A 236 -16.20 20.03 2.91
CA ARG A 236 -17.52 19.73 2.36
C ARG A 236 -18.56 19.62 3.47
N LYS A 237 -18.72 20.69 4.26
CA LYS A 237 -19.59 20.73 5.47
C LYS A 237 -21.02 20.24 5.21
N ALA A 238 -21.63 20.66 4.10
CA ALA A 238 -22.97 20.21 3.75
C ALA A 238 -23.02 18.70 3.49
N ALA A 239 -22.02 18.12 2.81
CA ALA A 239 -21.94 16.68 2.59
C ALA A 239 -21.70 15.93 3.90
N GLU A 240 -20.83 16.44 4.76
CA GLU A 240 -20.58 15.92 6.11
C GLU A 240 -21.87 15.82 6.94
N GLU A 241 -22.60 16.94 7.06
CA GLU A 241 -23.85 17.01 7.81
C GLU A 241 -24.90 16.04 7.25
N GLN A 242 -25.12 16.05 5.94
CA GLN A 242 -26.15 15.21 5.31
C GLN A 242 -25.81 13.72 5.37
N SER A 243 -24.55 13.33 5.17
CA SER A 243 -24.12 11.93 5.27
C SER A 243 -24.23 11.39 6.70
N ILE A 244 -23.89 12.19 7.71
CA ILE A 244 -24.06 11.82 9.13
C ILE A 244 -25.54 11.71 9.48
N ALA A 245 -26.37 12.66 9.05
CA ALA A 245 -27.81 12.63 9.27
C ALA A 245 -28.44 11.37 8.66
N TYR A 246 -28.07 11.04 7.42
CA TYR A 246 -28.53 9.84 6.72
C TYR A 246 -28.14 8.56 7.46
N LEU A 247 -26.89 8.42 7.92
CA LEU A 247 -26.47 7.28 8.74
C LEU A 247 -27.32 7.14 10.02
N ASN A 248 -27.59 8.26 10.71
CA ASN A 248 -28.41 8.22 11.92
C ASN A 248 -29.85 7.80 11.64
N ASP A 249 -30.41 8.21 10.50
CA ASP A 249 -31.74 7.75 10.05
C ASP A 249 -31.77 6.25 9.75
N ILE A 250 -30.75 5.71 9.07
CA ILE A 250 -30.64 4.26 8.86
C ILE A 250 -30.58 3.49 10.19
N ILE A 251 -29.82 4.01 11.15
CA ILE A 251 -29.71 3.39 12.49
C ILE A 251 -31.06 3.38 13.20
N SER A 252 -31.79 4.49 13.17
CA SER A 252 -33.07 4.61 13.88
C SER A 252 -34.20 3.83 13.21
N SER A 253 -34.26 3.84 11.87
CA SER A 253 -35.41 3.34 11.10
C SER A 253 -35.28 1.89 10.64
N ARG A 254 -34.05 1.40 10.41
CA ARG A 254 -33.80 0.06 9.85
C ARG A 254 -33.09 -0.87 10.81
N ILE A 255 -32.03 -0.40 11.47
CA ILE A 255 -31.16 -1.27 12.26
C ILE A 255 -31.74 -1.58 13.63
N LYS A 256 -32.37 -0.62 14.31
CA LYS A 256 -33.07 -0.89 15.59
C LYS A 256 -34.33 -1.74 15.45
N ALA A 257 -34.80 -1.96 14.23
CA ALA A 257 -35.98 -2.79 13.94
C ALA A 257 -35.62 -4.26 13.69
N LEU A 258 -34.32 -4.60 13.66
CA LEU A 258 -33.75 -5.94 13.56
C LEU A 258 -33.26 -6.41 14.93
#